data_AF-A0A356ITY9-F1
#
_entry.id   AF-A0A356ITY9-F1
#
_cell.length_a   1.000
_cell.length_b   1.000
_cell.length_c   1.000
_cell.angle_alpha   90.00
_cell.angle_beta   90.00
_cell.angle_gamma   90.00
#
_symmetry.space_group_name_H-M   'P 1'
#
loop_
_entity.id
_entity.type
_entity.pdbx_description
1 polymer ?
#
loop_
_entity_poly.entity_id
_entity_poly.type
_entity_poly.pdbx_seq_one_letter_code
_entity_poly.pdbx_strand_id
1 'polypeptide(L)'
;ALNAAIEAARAGEQGRGFAVVADEVRNLAQRVQDSTEEIKVMLHKLESSSSTAVEVMNARSDAAQRCVEQADSADKVIHEIASNVQAINDANGQIAQSIIQQTKTVEDVSASVTKLSEEMESVSESVKRNAGAAQILAELSSRMAKVIEHLKL
;
A
#
# COMPACT_ATOMS: atom_id res chain seq x y z
N ALA A 1 -75.17 5.08 -27.79
CA ALA A 1 -75.05 5.34 -29.23
C ALA A 1 -75.93 4.40 -30.07
N LEU A 2 -75.71 3.08 -30.03
CA LEU A 2 -76.42 2.11 -30.89
C LEU A 2 -77.97 2.20 -30.80
N ASN A 3 -78.55 2.18 -29.59
CA ASN A 3 -80.00 2.26 -29.42
C ASN A 3 -80.60 3.62 -29.81
N ALA A 4 -79.82 4.70 -29.75
CA ALA A 4 -80.27 6.04 -30.14
C ALA A 4 -80.27 6.24 -31.67
N ALA A 5 -79.32 5.61 -32.38
CA ALA A 5 -79.30 5.56 -33.84
C ALA A 5 -80.47 4.71 -34.40
N ILE A 6 -80.82 3.61 -33.72
CA ILE A 6 -81.96 2.76 -34.06
C ILE A 6 -83.29 3.53 -33.91
N GLU A 7 -83.49 4.24 -32.81
CA GLU A 7 -84.71 5.03 -32.58
C GLU A 7 -84.81 6.26 -33.49
N ALA A 8 -83.67 6.86 -33.88
CA ALA A 8 -83.63 7.96 -34.84
C ALA A 8 -84.02 7.52 -36.26
N ALA A 9 -83.59 6.33 -36.70
CA ALA A 9 -84.02 5.75 -37.98
C ALA A 9 -85.53 5.43 -38.00
N ARG A 10 -86.10 5.09 -36.84
CA ARG A 10 -87.53 4.79 -36.66
C ARG A 10 -88.43 6.03 -36.69
N ALA A 11 -87.88 7.22 -36.40
CA ALA A 11 -88.61 8.50 -36.31
C ALA A 11 -88.57 9.37 -37.59
N GLY A 12 -87.84 8.96 -38.64
CA GLY A 12 -87.76 9.70 -39.91
C GLY A 12 -87.12 11.09 -39.77
N GLU A 13 -87.65 12.11 -40.47
CA GLU A 13 -87.13 13.50 -40.45
C GLU A 13 -87.06 14.11 -39.04
N GLN A 14 -87.96 13.73 -38.13
CA GLN A 14 -87.96 14.20 -36.73
C GLN A 14 -86.83 13.57 -35.89
N GLY A 15 -86.23 12.47 -36.35
CA GLY A 15 -85.14 11.76 -35.68
C GLY A 15 -83.73 12.27 -35.99
N ARG A 16 -83.56 13.17 -36.97
CA ARG A 16 -82.23 13.64 -37.42
C ARG A 16 -81.41 14.30 -36.31
N GLY A 17 -82.05 15.06 -35.41
CA GLY A 17 -81.38 15.63 -34.25
C GLY A 17 -80.86 14.57 -33.27
N PHE A 18 -81.63 13.51 -33.04
CA PHE A 18 -81.22 12.38 -32.20
C PHE A 18 -80.11 11.54 -32.83
N ALA A 19 -80.11 11.37 -34.16
CA ALA A 19 -79.02 10.70 -34.87
C ALA A 19 -77.69 11.44 -34.72
N VAL A 20 -77.68 12.77 -34.89
CA VAL A 20 -76.47 13.59 -34.74
C VAL A 20 -75.93 13.54 -33.32
N VAL A 21 -76.79 13.64 -32.31
CA VAL A 21 -76.37 13.51 -30.90
C VAL A 21 -75.85 12.10 -30.60
N ALA A 22 -76.44 11.05 -31.18
CA ALA A 22 -75.97 9.68 -31.00
C ALA A 22 -74.57 9.43 -31.60
N ASP A 23 -74.29 10.02 -32.76
CA ASP A 23 -72.97 9.95 -33.41
C ASP A 23 -71.93 10.79 -32.67
N GLU A 24 -72.30 11.97 -32.14
CA GLU A 24 -71.39 12.79 -31.34
C GLU A 24 -71.02 12.10 -30.01
N VAL A 25 -72.00 11.46 -29.35
CA VAL A 25 -71.75 10.65 -28.15
C VAL A 25 -70.87 9.43 -28.47
N ARG A 26 -71.04 8.82 -29.65
CA ARG A 26 -70.19 7.71 -30.10
C ARG A 26 -68.75 8.16 -30.35
N ASN A 27 -68.56 9.29 -31.04
CA ASN A 27 -67.23 9.86 -31.28
C ASN A 27 -66.56 10.29 -29.98
N LEU A 28 -67.30 10.89 -29.05
CA LEU A 28 -66.77 11.24 -27.73
C LEU A 28 -66.38 9.98 -26.93
N ALA A 29 -67.22 8.95 -26.94
CA ALA A 29 -66.91 7.68 -26.29
C ALA A 29 -65.65 7.02 -26.88
N GLN A 30 -65.50 7.03 -28.21
CA GLN A 30 -64.30 6.53 -28.88
C GLN A 30 -63.05 7.31 -28.46
N ARG A 31 -63.12 8.66 -28.49
CA ARG A 31 -61.99 9.52 -28.05
C ARG A 31 -61.62 9.29 -26.59
N VAL A 32 -62.60 9.10 -25.71
CA VAL A 32 -62.35 8.77 -24.29
C VAL A 32 -61.68 7.41 -24.16
N GLN A 33 -62.13 6.42 -24.93
CA GLN A 33 -61.57 5.07 -24.92
C GLN A 33 -60.12 5.06 -25.42
N ASP A 34 -59.84 5.75 -26.53
CA ASP A 34 -58.49 5.89 -27.08
C ASP A 34 -57.55 6.59 -26.09
N SER A 35 -58.01 7.69 -25.47
CA SER A 35 -57.25 8.42 -24.44
C SER A 35 -56.99 7.54 -23.20
N THR A 36 -57.95 6.70 -22.82
CA THR A 36 -57.80 5.79 -21.68
C THR A 36 -56.76 4.71 -21.96
N GLU A 37 -56.71 4.20 -23.20
CA GLU A 37 -55.70 3.22 -23.60
C GLU A 37 -54.29 3.86 -23.65
N GLU A 38 -54.17 5.10 -24.15
CA GLU A 38 -52.90 5.84 -24.09
C GLU A 38 -52.41 6.05 -22.64
N ILE A 39 -53.31 6.45 -21.73
CA ILE A 39 -53.00 6.59 -20.29
C ILE A 39 -52.52 5.25 -19.71
N LYS A 40 -53.18 4.15 -20.05
CA LYS A 40 -52.80 2.81 -19.58
C LYS A 40 -51.40 2.41 -20.07
N VAL A 41 -51.07 2.68 -21.33
CA VAL A 41 -49.73 2.44 -21.88
C VAL A 41 -48.68 3.30 -21.16
N MET A 42 -48.97 4.59 -20.93
CA MET A 42 -48.08 5.48 -20.18
C MET A 42 -47.86 5.00 -18.74
N LEU A 43 -48.90 4.54 -18.05
CA LEU A 43 -48.80 3.97 -16.71
C LEU A 43 -47.92 2.72 -16.68
N HIS A 44 -48.12 1.77 -17.59
CA HIS A 44 -47.26 0.59 -17.68
C HIS A 44 -45.79 0.93 -17.93
N LYS A 45 -45.53 1.92 -18.80
CA LYS A 45 -44.16 2.39 -19.06
C LYS A 45 -43.54 3.05 -17.83
N LEU A 46 -44.33 3.82 -17.07
CA LEU A 46 -43.91 4.46 -15.83
C LEU A 46 -43.59 3.42 -14.75
N GLU A 47 -44.46 2.42 -14.55
CA GLU A 47 -44.24 1.31 -13.62
C GLU A 47 -42.96 0.54 -13.96
N SER A 48 -42.78 0.16 -15.23
CA SER A 48 -41.58 -0.54 -15.69
C SER A 48 -40.30 0.29 -15.47
N SER A 49 -40.35 1.59 -15.78
CA SER A 49 -39.22 2.50 -15.58
C SER A 49 -38.90 2.67 -14.09
N SER A 50 -39.92 2.76 -13.24
CA SER A 50 -39.77 2.83 -11.79
C SER A 50 -39.15 1.56 -11.23
N SER A 51 -39.59 0.38 -11.66
CA SER A 51 -39.00 -0.90 -11.24
C SER A 51 -37.52 -0.98 -11.62
N THR A 52 -37.19 -0.59 -12.86
CA THR A 52 -35.80 -0.56 -13.35
C THR A 52 -34.94 0.41 -12.53
N ALA A 53 -35.48 1.59 -12.19
CA ALA A 53 -34.77 2.56 -11.36
C ALA A 53 -34.43 2.00 -9.98
N VAL A 54 -35.36 1.26 -9.34
CA VAL A 54 -35.12 0.61 -8.05
C VAL A 54 -34.05 -0.47 -8.16
N GLU A 55 -34.08 -1.32 -9.19
CA GLU A 55 -33.07 -2.34 -9.41
C GLU A 55 -31.66 -1.74 -9.58
N VAL A 56 -31.55 -0.68 -10.37
CA VAL A 56 -30.29 0.04 -10.58
C VAL A 56 -29.82 0.68 -9.28
N MET A 57 -30.71 1.30 -8.50
CA MET A 57 -30.35 1.90 -7.21
C MET A 57 -29.84 0.85 -6.23
N ASN A 58 -30.46 -0.33 -6.16
CA ASN A 58 -29.99 -1.42 -5.30
C ASN A 58 -28.59 -1.89 -5.72
N ALA A 59 -28.37 -2.15 -7.01
CA ALA A 59 -27.06 -2.55 -7.52
C ALA A 59 -25.97 -1.49 -7.26
N ARG A 60 -26.33 -0.20 -7.31
CA ARG A 60 -25.42 0.90 -6.98
C ARG A 60 -25.13 1.00 -5.50
N SER A 61 -26.11 0.75 -4.64
CA SER A 61 -25.91 0.66 -3.19
C SER A 61 -24.90 -0.43 -2.85
N ASP A 62 -25.03 -1.62 -3.46
CA ASP A 62 -24.08 -2.72 -3.26
C ASP A 62 -22.67 -2.41 -3.79
N ALA A 63 -22.58 -1.70 -4.92
CA ALA A 63 -21.30 -1.24 -5.44
C ALA A 63 -20.64 -0.19 -4.52
N ALA A 64 -21.42 0.73 -3.96
CA ALA A 64 -20.93 1.73 -3.01
C ALA A 64 -20.42 1.06 -1.73
N GLN A 65 -21.15 0.07 -1.20
CA GLN A 65 -20.73 -0.70 -0.03
C GLN A 65 -19.39 -1.41 -0.26
N ARG A 66 -19.23 -2.09 -1.40
CA ARG A 66 -17.95 -2.72 -1.77
C ARG A 66 -16.82 -1.71 -1.94
N CYS A 67 -17.12 -0.50 -2.43
CA CYS A 67 -16.12 0.56 -2.55
C CYS A 67 -15.62 1.03 -1.18
N VAL A 68 -16.51 1.15 -0.20
CA VAL A 68 -16.16 1.48 1.19
C VAL A 68 -15.29 0.38 1.81
N GLU A 69 -15.65 -0.90 1.62
CA GLU A 69 -14.86 -2.04 2.11
C GLU A 69 -13.45 -2.09 1.48
N GLN A 70 -13.36 -1.82 0.18
CA GLN A 70 -12.07 -1.76 -0.52
C GLN A 70 -11.21 -0.59 0.00
N ALA A 71 -11.83 0.56 0.28
CA ALA A 71 -11.13 1.72 0.84
C ALA A 71 -10.61 1.44 2.26
N ASP A 72 -11.40 0.78 3.11
CA ASP A 72 -10.98 0.36 4.46
C ASP A 72 -9.82 -0.65 4.42
N SER A 73 -9.85 -1.59 3.47
CA SER A 73 -8.74 -2.51 3.25
C SER A 73 -7.46 -1.79 2.81
N ALA A 74 -7.59 -0.83 1.88
CA ALA A 74 -6.45 -0.02 1.44
C ALA A 74 -5.87 0.82 2.59
N ASP A 75 -6.72 1.40 3.44
CA ASP A 75 -6.30 2.16 4.61
C ASP A 75 -5.48 1.31 5.59
N LYS A 76 -5.91 0.07 5.86
CA LYS A 76 -5.15 -0.89 6.68
C LYS A 76 -3.77 -1.19 6.12
N VAL A 77 -3.67 -1.43 4.80
CA VAL A 77 -2.39 -1.69 4.14
C VAL A 77 -1.47 -0.47 4.21
N ILE A 78 -2.01 0.74 4.06
CA ILE A 78 -1.23 1.98 4.18
C ILE A 78 -0.69 2.15 5.61
N HIS A 79 -1.49 1.85 6.63
CA HIS A 79 -1.04 1.88 8.03
C HIS A 79 0.09 0.85 8.30
N GLU A 80 -0.02 -0.35 7.73
CA GLU A 80 1.03 -1.37 7.84
C GLU A 80 2.33 -0.91 7.16
N ILE A 81 2.23 -0.32 5.96
CA ILE A 81 3.39 0.26 5.26
C ILE A 81 4.04 1.36 6.12
N ALA A 82 3.25 2.26 6.70
CA ALA A 82 3.77 3.33 7.55
C ALA A 82 4.51 2.78 8.78
N SER A 83 3.96 1.75 9.43
CA SER A 83 4.60 1.06 10.55
C SER A 83 5.93 0.43 10.14
N ASN A 84 5.99 -0.22 8.97
CA ASN A 84 7.21 -0.83 8.46
C ASN A 84 8.28 0.22 8.13
N VAL A 85 7.89 1.36 7.55
CA VAL A 85 8.81 2.47 7.30
C VAL A 85 9.39 3.03 8.60
N GLN A 86 8.57 3.15 9.66
CA GLN A 86 9.07 3.58 10.97
C GLN A 86 10.09 2.58 11.54
N ALA A 87 9.81 1.28 11.48
CA ALA A 87 10.75 0.25 11.93
C ALA A 87 12.08 0.28 11.16
N ILE A 88 12.05 0.54 9.84
CA ILE A 88 13.25 0.72 9.03
C ILE A 88 14.06 1.94 9.50
N ASN A 89 13.37 3.05 9.81
CA ASN A 89 14.04 4.25 10.29
C ASN A 89 14.73 4.02 11.64
N ASP A 90 14.05 3.34 12.56
CA ASP A 90 14.62 2.97 13.86
C ASP A 90 15.84 2.05 13.71
N ALA A 91 15.76 1.06 12.80
CA ALA A 91 16.89 0.19 12.47
C ALA A 91 18.07 0.95 11.88
N ASN A 92 17.82 1.91 10.97
CA ASN A 92 18.87 2.78 10.43
C ASN A 92 19.53 3.63 11.53
N GLY A 93 18.76 4.10 12.51
CA GLY A 93 19.29 4.77 13.70
C GLY A 93 20.26 3.89 14.49
N GLN A 94 19.90 2.62 14.72
CA GLN A 94 20.77 1.64 15.40
C GLN A 94 22.03 1.30 14.58
N ILE A 95 21.90 1.18 13.26
CA ILE A 95 23.04 0.96 12.36
C ILE A 95 24.00 2.15 12.45
N ALA A 96 23.50 3.39 12.43
CA ALA A 96 24.33 4.58 12.56
C ALA A 96 25.09 4.60 13.91
N GLN A 97 24.42 4.26 15.02
CA GLN A 97 25.07 4.13 16.33
C GLN A 97 26.14 3.03 16.33
N SER A 98 25.86 1.89 15.71
CA SER A 98 26.80 0.77 15.59
C SER A 98 28.03 1.15 14.78
N ILE A 99 27.87 1.93 13.70
CA ILE A 99 28.96 2.46 12.89
C ILE A 99 29.85 3.39 13.72
N ILE A 100 29.26 4.31 14.50
CA ILE A 100 30.03 5.20 15.39
C ILE A 100 30.86 4.39 16.38
N GLN A 101 30.26 3.36 17.00
CA GLN A 101 30.97 2.47 17.90
C GLN A 101 32.09 1.68 17.19
N GLN A 102 31.83 1.22 15.98
CA GLN A 102 32.82 0.49 15.18
C GLN A 102 34.00 1.38 14.80
N THR A 103 33.77 2.64 14.40
CA THR A 103 34.83 3.61 14.12
C THR A 103 35.73 3.79 15.34
N LYS A 104 35.15 3.98 16.53
CA LYS A 104 35.92 4.09 17.77
C LYS A 104 36.77 2.85 18.03
N THR A 105 36.18 1.66 17.87
CA THR A 105 36.93 0.40 18.03
C THR A 105 38.10 0.30 17.03
N VAL A 106 37.92 0.77 15.79
CA VAL A 106 39.00 0.78 14.79
C VAL A 106 40.11 1.76 15.17
N GLU A 107 39.77 2.93 15.71
CA GLU A 107 40.76 3.89 16.24
C GLU A 107 41.57 3.27 17.39
N ASP A 108 40.91 2.61 18.34
CA ASP A 108 41.56 1.92 19.46
C ASP A 108 42.50 0.79 18.98
N VAL A 109 42.08 0.02 17.97
CA VAL A 109 42.90 -1.01 17.34
C VAL A 109 44.11 -0.38 16.65
N SER A 110 43.93 0.70 15.89
CA SER A 110 45.03 1.38 15.21
C SER A 110 46.07 1.89 16.22
N ALA A 111 45.63 2.49 17.32
CA ALA A 111 46.54 2.94 18.38
C ALA A 111 47.31 1.77 19.02
N SER A 112 46.62 0.64 19.24
CA SER A 112 47.24 -0.57 19.77
C SER A 112 48.31 -1.15 18.84
N VAL A 113 48.07 -1.12 17.53
CA VAL A 113 49.04 -1.56 16.52
C VAL A 113 50.27 -0.65 16.50
N THR A 114 50.10 0.67 16.56
CA THR A 114 51.23 1.61 16.66
C THR A 114 52.08 1.33 17.90
N LYS A 115 51.44 1.19 19.07
CA LYS A 115 52.14 0.89 20.32
C LYS A 115 52.90 -0.44 20.24
N LEU A 116 52.29 -1.48 19.67
CA LEU A 116 52.96 -2.76 19.47
C LEU A 116 54.20 -2.63 18.59
N SER A 117 54.15 -1.80 17.54
CA SER A 117 55.31 -1.54 16.68
C SER A 117 56.46 -0.88 17.45
N GLU A 118 56.14 0.10 18.32
CA GLU A 118 57.14 0.76 19.18
C GLU A 118 57.77 -0.22 20.18
N GLU A 119 56.96 -1.09 20.80
CA GLU A 119 57.45 -2.12 21.72
C GLU A 119 58.37 -3.12 21.00
N MET A 120 58.04 -3.50 19.76
CA MET A 120 58.88 -4.40 18.95
C MET A 120 60.24 -3.78 18.60
N GLU A 121 60.30 -2.48 18.34
CA GLU A 121 61.59 -1.79 18.11
C GLU A 121 62.45 -1.81 19.38
N SER A 122 61.85 -1.52 20.55
CA SER A 122 62.54 -1.60 21.85
C SER A 122 63.06 -3.01 22.18
N VAL A 123 62.29 -4.05 21.83
CA VAL A 123 62.72 -5.45 21.95
C VAL A 123 63.90 -5.73 21.01
N SER A 124 63.85 -5.29 19.75
CA SER A 124 64.94 -5.42 18.79
C SER A 124 66.25 -4.80 19.29
N GLU A 125 66.19 -3.57 19.83
CA GLU A 125 67.34 -2.92 20.45
C GLU A 125 67.89 -3.68 21.66
N SER A 126 67.00 -4.21 22.50
CA SER A 126 67.37 -5.00 23.68
C SER A 126 68.05 -6.31 23.30
N VAL A 127 67.58 -6.97 22.24
CA VAL A 127 68.23 -8.18 21.68
C VAL A 127 69.62 -7.84 21.15
N LYS A 128 69.79 -6.74 20.41
CA LYS A 128 71.12 -6.29 19.93
C LYS A 128 72.08 -6.04 21.10
N ARG A 129 71.63 -5.37 22.16
CA ARG A 129 72.43 -5.13 23.37
C ARG A 129 72.83 -6.43 24.06
N ASN A 130 71.89 -7.37 24.22
CA ASN A 130 72.16 -8.67 24.82
C ASN A 130 73.17 -9.49 24.00
N ALA A 131 73.06 -9.49 22.67
CA ALA A 131 74.00 -10.15 21.79
C ALA A 131 75.43 -9.58 21.95
N GLY A 132 75.56 -8.25 21.99
CA GLY A 132 76.85 -7.58 22.24
C GLY A 132 77.44 -7.94 23.61
N ALA A 133 76.62 -7.94 24.67
CA ALA A 133 77.06 -8.34 26.01
C ALA A 133 77.52 -9.81 26.06
N ALA A 134 76.80 -10.71 25.39
CA ALA A 134 77.18 -12.12 25.28
C ALA A 134 78.53 -12.30 24.57
N GLN A 135 78.81 -11.51 23.53
CA GLN A 135 80.10 -11.54 22.84
C GLN A 135 81.24 -11.08 23.75
N ILE A 136 81.05 -9.98 24.51
CA ILE A 136 82.04 -9.49 25.48
C ILE A 136 82.31 -10.55 26.56
N LEU A 137 81.26 -11.20 27.09
CA LEU A 137 81.39 -12.27 28.08
C LEU A 137 82.17 -13.47 27.51
N ALA A 138 81.93 -13.84 26.26
CA ALA A 138 82.67 -14.91 25.59
C ALA A 138 84.17 -14.56 25.43
N GLU A 139 84.48 -13.33 25.01
CA GLU A 139 85.86 -12.84 24.91
C GLU A 139 86.57 -12.84 26.27
N LEU A 140 85.91 -12.33 27.32
CA LEU A 140 86.47 -12.32 28.68
C LEU A 140 86.72 -13.74 29.19
N SER A 141 85.78 -14.65 28.97
CA SER A 141 85.93 -16.07 29.35
C SER A 141 87.12 -16.72 28.65
N SER A 142 87.31 -16.45 27.35
CA SER A 142 88.48 -16.92 26.59
C SER A 142 89.80 -16.35 27.14
N ARG A 143 89.82 -15.06 27.49
CA ARG A 143 91.01 -14.43 28.11
C ARG A 143 91.32 -15.04 29.48
N MET A 144 90.32 -15.25 30.32
CA MET A 144 90.51 -15.90 31.62
C MET A 144 91.06 -17.32 31.46
N ALA A 145 90.54 -18.10 30.51
CA ALA A 145 91.06 -19.44 30.22
C ALA A 145 92.56 -19.42 29.83
N LYS A 146 92.98 -18.48 28.98
CA LYS A 146 94.40 -18.29 28.62
C LYS A 146 95.28 -17.91 29.80
N VAL A 147 94.81 -17.03 30.69
CA VAL A 147 95.58 -16.64 31.89
C VAL A 147 95.76 -17.82 32.85
N ILE A 148 94.71 -18.64 33.04
CA ILE A 148 94.79 -19.85 33.87
C ILE A 148 95.79 -20.86 33.28
N GLU A 149 95.82 -21.00 31.95
CA GLU A 149 96.79 -21.87 31.26
C GLU A 149 98.24 -21.41 31.49
N HIS A 150 98.49 -20.10 31.42
CA HIS A 150 99.83 -19.54 31.64
C HIS A 150 100.33 -19.70 33.08
N LEU A 151 99.42 -19.63 34.07
CA LEU A 151 99.76 -19.82 35.49
C LEU A 151 99.97 -21.28 35.90
N LYS A 152 99.62 -22.25 35.04
CA LYS A 152 99.83 -23.69 35.28
C LYS A 152 101.22 -24.20 34.81
N LEU A 153 102.03 -23.34 34.19
CA LEU A 153 103.45 -23.56 33.86
C LEU A 153 104.34 -22.94 34.95
#